data_AF-A0A9P6NFJ4-F1
#
_entry.id   AF-A0A9P6NFJ4-F1
#
_cell.length_a   1.000
_cell.length_b   1.000
_cell.length_c   1.000
_cell.angle_alpha   90.00
_cell.angle_beta   90.00
_cell.angle_gamma   90.00
#
_symmetry.space_group_name_H-M   'P 1'
#
loop_
_entity.id
_entity.type
_entity.pdbx_description
1 polymer ?
#
loop_
_entity_poly.entity_id
_entity_poly.type
_entity_poly.pdbx_seq_one_letter_code
_entity_poly.pdbx_strand_id
1 'polypeptide(L)'
;MLDANLYTLSFVQSANEPGKLVLIEEGSGEPVYYRLRTGQDEGHRIELYHSLTDAGLASLHNLSSKLKLVSLQNPAAAIELRNSGYIHWEWTFEFGRDAKFCWRRDIVGLKSNKKGFTCWMVRKPDPDYPCAIYRPASSTSPNPSCQILDFNIRRIEVIEDRRGLEVVILLSLLAFTESWSDYENRRPSEQASPPNNIQPLPQPTSLPPAQIDSVSTEPNEILVTESCTIDASVELGLKLLSDPLLLYVYVHAPTPSTLSKAVKVAESIKRTRAKKFGEDLQQYVVDDIISLSLKGKQKQGTTMSSNTSSNTLKIIYHVHLLMNFYLSHRSKAV
;
A
#
# COMPACT_ATOMS: atom_id res chain seq x y z
N MET A 1 -5.19 26.75 6.44
CA MET A 1 -3.95 25.96 6.62
C MET A 1 -4.40 24.59 7.12
N LEU A 2 -4.42 23.57 6.25
CA LEU A 2 -4.77 22.21 6.66
C LEU A 2 -3.63 21.69 7.55
N ASP A 3 -4.00 21.03 8.64
CA ASP A 3 -3.09 20.52 9.65
C ASP A 3 -2.08 19.54 9.01
N ALA A 4 -0.79 19.78 9.20
CA ALA A 4 0.31 18.98 8.61
C ALA A 4 0.38 17.53 9.16
N ASN A 5 -0.52 17.19 10.10
CA ASN A 5 -0.64 15.88 10.75
C ASN A 5 -1.83 15.06 10.24
N LEU A 6 -2.38 15.41 9.08
CA LEU A 6 -3.53 14.70 8.50
C LEU A 6 -3.04 13.64 7.52
N TYR A 7 -3.30 12.39 7.86
CA TYR A 7 -2.98 11.23 7.05
C TYR A 7 -4.28 10.71 6.42
N THR A 8 -4.37 10.74 5.09
CA THR A 8 -5.57 10.29 4.36
C THR A 8 -5.23 9.13 3.45
N LEU A 9 -5.96 8.03 3.62
CA LEU A 9 -5.86 6.84 2.79
C LEU A 9 -7.02 6.77 1.80
N SER A 10 -6.72 6.76 0.50
CA SER A 10 -7.67 6.48 -0.58
C SER A 10 -7.76 4.99 -0.85
N PHE A 11 -8.98 4.49 -1.02
CA PHE A 11 -9.28 3.06 -1.12
C PHE A 11 -9.47 2.72 -2.60
N VAL A 12 -8.51 2.00 -3.18
CA VAL A 12 -8.46 1.71 -4.61
C VAL A 12 -8.53 0.21 -4.84
N GLN A 13 -9.58 -0.22 -5.52
CA GLN A 13 -9.74 -1.62 -5.89
C GLN A 13 -8.72 -1.99 -6.96
N SER A 14 -8.00 -3.10 -6.79
CA SER A 14 -7.10 -3.61 -7.83
C SER A 14 -7.92 -4.04 -9.05
N ALA A 15 -7.49 -3.61 -10.23
CA ALA A 15 -8.11 -4.00 -11.50
C ALA A 15 -7.80 -5.45 -11.89
N ASN A 16 -6.64 -5.97 -11.43
CA ASN A 16 -6.14 -7.29 -11.80
C ASN A 16 -6.47 -8.36 -10.76
N GLU A 17 -6.63 -7.94 -9.51
CA GLU A 17 -6.90 -8.82 -8.37
C GLU A 17 -8.21 -8.37 -7.70
N PRO A 18 -9.37 -8.91 -8.09
CA PRO A 18 -10.67 -8.50 -7.53
C PRO A 18 -10.77 -8.69 -6.01
N GLY A 19 -9.97 -9.59 -5.43
CA GLY A 19 -9.84 -9.78 -3.98
C GLY A 19 -8.99 -8.75 -3.24
N LYS A 20 -8.26 -7.89 -3.96
CA LYS A 20 -7.27 -6.97 -3.41
C LYS A 20 -7.71 -5.52 -3.46
N LEU A 21 -7.72 -4.87 -2.31
CA LEU A 21 -7.95 -3.43 -2.16
C LEU A 21 -6.68 -2.78 -1.66
N VAL A 22 -6.20 -1.74 -2.33
CA VAL A 22 -4.98 -1.01 -1.97
C VAL A 22 -5.39 0.30 -1.29
N LEU A 23 -4.74 0.61 -0.16
CA LEU A 23 -4.91 1.84 0.59
C LEU A 23 -3.69 2.72 0.32
N ILE A 24 -3.92 3.81 -0.40
CA ILE A 24 -2.89 4.73 -0.91
C ILE A 24 -2.93 6.02 -0.09
N GLU A 25 -1.79 6.46 0.42
CA GLU A 25 -1.70 7.76 1.09
C GLU A 25 -1.83 8.88 0.06
N GLU A 26 -2.83 9.75 0.19
CA GLU A 26 -3.12 10.80 -0.80
C GLU A 26 -2.00 11.85 -0.90
N GLY A 27 -1.25 12.08 0.19
CA GLY A 27 -0.18 13.08 0.23
C GLY A 27 1.08 12.67 -0.54
N SER A 28 1.46 11.40 -0.45
CA SER A 28 2.64 10.84 -1.12
C SER A 28 2.30 10.14 -2.44
N GLY A 29 1.07 9.63 -2.58
CA GLY A 29 0.68 8.74 -3.67
C GLY A 29 1.13 7.30 -3.48
N GLU A 30 1.77 6.97 -2.35
CA GLU A 30 2.36 5.67 -2.10
C GLU A 30 1.34 4.67 -1.52
N PRO A 31 1.36 3.40 -1.95
CA PRO A 31 0.56 2.36 -1.32
C PRO A 31 1.13 2.04 0.07
N VAL A 32 0.31 2.19 1.12
CA VAL A 32 0.75 1.91 2.49
C VAL A 32 0.28 0.54 2.95
N TYR A 33 -0.97 0.20 2.66
CA TYR A 33 -1.55 -1.09 3.00
C TYR A 33 -2.26 -1.71 1.81
N TYR A 34 -2.39 -3.03 1.83
CA TYR A 34 -3.38 -3.69 1.00
C TYR A 34 -4.16 -4.70 1.83
N ARG A 35 -5.42 -4.84 1.46
CA ARG A 35 -6.35 -5.81 2.00
C ARG A 35 -6.50 -6.94 1.00
N LEU A 36 -6.42 -8.18 1.48
CA LEU A 36 -6.86 -9.38 0.75
C LEU A 36 -8.13 -9.96 1.39
N ARG A 37 -8.93 -10.63 0.57
CA ARG A 37 -10.03 -11.49 1.03
C ARG A 37 -9.68 -12.94 0.79
N THR A 38 -9.84 -13.75 1.83
CA THR A 38 -9.54 -15.18 1.81
C THR A 38 -10.79 -15.96 2.25
N GLY A 39 -11.06 -17.09 1.57
CA GLY A 39 -12.14 -18.03 1.89
C GLY A 39 -13.21 -18.16 0.79
N GLN A 40 -13.40 -19.38 0.29
CA GLN A 40 -14.52 -19.69 -0.62
C GLN A 40 -15.79 -20.13 0.12
N ASP A 41 -15.73 -20.74 1.31
CA ASP A 41 -16.93 -21.45 1.82
C ASP A 41 -17.51 -21.07 3.20
N GLU A 42 -16.79 -20.60 4.24
CA GLU A 42 -17.47 -20.53 5.56
C GLU A 42 -16.97 -19.47 6.56
N GLY A 43 -16.51 -18.34 6.05
CA GLY A 43 -16.26 -17.17 6.90
C GLY A 43 -15.44 -16.13 6.18
N HIS A 44 -16.05 -15.00 5.84
CA HIS A 44 -15.36 -13.90 5.16
C HIS A 44 -14.22 -13.39 6.05
N ARG A 45 -13.00 -13.80 5.72
CA ARG A 45 -11.79 -13.33 6.37
C ARG A 45 -11.22 -12.17 5.57
N ILE A 46 -10.97 -11.07 6.26
CA ILE A 46 -10.30 -9.90 5.70
C ILE A 46 -8.91 -9.88 6.32
N GLU A 47 -7.88 -9.80 5.50
CA GLU A 47 -6.50 -9.73 5.95
C GLU A 47 -5.88 -8.42 5.48
N LEU A 48 -5.16 -7.75 6.37
CA LEU A 48 -4.47 -6.49 6.08
C LEU A 48 -2.96 -6.72 6.13
N TYR A 49 -2.28 -6.19 5.12
CA TYR A 49 -0.86 -6.32 4.91
C TYR A 49 -0.24 -4.94 4.71
N HIS A 50 1.03 -4.82 5.06
CA HIS A 50 1.83 -3.65 4.73
C HIS A 50 2.31 -3.75 3.27
N SER A 51 2.05 -2.74 2.45
CA SER A 51 2.27 -2.82 0.99
C SER A 51 3.72 -2.91 0.56
N LEU A 52 4.64 -2.35 1.34
CA LEU A 52 6.07 -2.35 0.98
C LEU A 52 6.78 -3.66 1.38
N THR A 53 6.30 -4.32 2.44
CA THR A 53 7.01 -5.46 3.06
C THR A 53 6.25 -6.77 2.92
N ASP A 54 5.03 -6.73 2.39
CA ASP A 54 4.05 -7.83 2.40
C ASP A 54 3.85 -8.48 3.78
N ALA A 55 4.19 -7.74 4.85
CA ALA A 55 4.05 -8.24 6.21
C ALA A 55 2.56 -8.29 6.56
N GLY A 56 2.09 -9.47 7.01
CA GLY A 56 0.77 -9.62 7.59
C GLY A 56 0.65 -8.78 8.85
N LEU A 57 -0.32 -7.87 8.89
CA LEU A 57 -0.52 -6.98 10.04
C LEU A 57 -1.61 -7.53 10.95
N ALA A 58 -2.74 -7.92 10.35
CA ALA A 58 -3.89 -8.37 11.09
C ALA A 58 -4.91 -9.10 10.21
N SER A 59 -5.80 -9.85 10.86
CA SER A 59 -6.95 -10.48 10.20
C SER A 59 -8.25 -10.22 10.95
N LEU A 60 -9.35 -10.06 10.23
CA LEU A 60 -10.69 -9.89 10.76
C LEU A 60 -11.53 -11.14 10.48
N HIS A 61 -12.23 -11.61 11.52
CA HIS A 61 -13.20 -12.69 11.46
C HIS A 61 -14.58 -12.19 11.89
N ASN A 62 -15.60 -12.51 11.08
CA ASN A 62 -16.99 -12.21 11.41
C ASN A 62 -17.59 -13.37 12.20
N LEU A 63 -17.69 -13.22 13.53
CA LEU A 63 -18.21 -14.29 14.40
C LEU A 63 -19.74 -14.31 14.45
N SER A 64 -20.38 -13.13 14.44
CA SER A 64 -21.82 -12.98 14.33
C SER A 64 -22.20 -11.60 13.79
N SER A 65 -23.50 -11.34 13.63
CA SER A 65 -24.01 -10.00 13.30
C SER A 65 -23.76 -8.95 14.41
N LYS A 66 -23.39 -9.38 15.62
CA LYS A 66 -23.14 -8.51 16.78
C LYS A 66 -21.68 -8.51 17.25
N LEU A 67 -20.85 -9.40 16.73
CA LEU A 67 -19.48 -9.59 17.19
C LEU A 67 -18.55 -9.89 16.02
N LYS A 68 -17.46 -9.16 15.94
CA LYS A 68 -16.34 -9.41 15.01
C LYS A 68 -15.04 -9.42 15.80
N LEU A 69 -14.06 -10.15 15.32
CA LEU A 69 -12.76 -10.30 15.99
C LEU A 69 -11.64 -9.84 15.05
N VAL A 70 -10.84 -8.87 15.49
CA VAL A 70 -9.59 -8.47 14.84
C VAL A 70 -8.43 -9.13 15.58
N SER A 71 -7.61 -9.88 14.88
CA SER A 71 -6.39 -10.50 15.41
C SER A 71 -5.17 -9.79 14.82
N LEU A 72 -4.43 -9.06 15.65
CA LEU A 72 -3.14 -8.46 15.33
C LEU A 72 -2.02 -9.52 15.35
N GLN A 73 -0.99 -9.34 14.53
CA GLN A 73 0.10 -10.31 14.39
C GLN A 73 1.39 -9.89 15.12
N ASN A 74 1.68 -8.59 15.23
CA ASN A 74 2.90 -8.10 15.88
C ASN A 74 2.70 -6.70 16.54
N PRO A 75 2.56 -6.62 17.88
CA PRO A 75 2.43 -7.75 18.80
C PRO A 75 1.12 -8.51 18.58
N ALA A 76 1.10 -9.80 18.92
CA ALA A 76 -0.11 -10.60 18.80
C ALA A 76 -1.15 -10.16 19.84
N ALA A 77 -2.33 -9.77 19.38
CA ALA A 77 -3.43 -9.34 20.24
C ALA A 77 -4.78 -9.61 19.56
N ALA A 78 -5.83 -9.83 20.34
CA ALA A 78 -7.18 -10.03 19.85
C ALA A 78 -8.10 -8.91 20.35
N ILE A 79 -8.78 -8.24 19.42
CA ILE A 79 -9.63 -7.09 19.67
C ILE A 79 -11.06 -7.42 19.22
N GLU A 80 -11.99 -7.32 20.16
CA GLU A 80 -13.40 -7.55 19.89
C GLU A 80 -14.09 -6.27 19.44
N LEU A 81 -14.78 -6.35 18.31
CA LEU A 81 -15.71 -5.33 17.87
C LEU A 81 -17.12 -5.79 18.20
N ARG A 82 -17.82 -5.01 19.01
CA ARG A 82 -19.16 -5.32 19.50
C ARG A 82 -20.17 -4.32 18.94
N ASN A 83 -21.28 -4.83 18.44
CA ASN A 83 -22.43 -4.00 18.09
C ASN A 83 -23.06 -3.49 19.38
N SER A 84 -22.83 -2.21 19.72
CA SER A 84 -23.34 -1.54 20.93
C SER A 84 -24.56 -0.68 20.65
N GLY A 85 -24.99 -0.60 19.39
CA GLY A 85 -26.13 0.20 18.97
C GLY A 85 -27.47 -0.42 19.38
N TYR A 86 -28.26 0.30 20.17
CA TYR A 86 -29.66 -0.04 20.43
C TYR A 86 -30.62 0.68 19.46
N ILE A 87 -30.48 2.00 19.34
CA ILE A 87 -31.33 2.87 18.51
C ILE A 87 -30.58 3.40 17.28
N HIS A 88 -29.28 3.66 17.45
CA HIS A 88 -28.40 4.16 16.40
C HIS A 88 -27.38 3.09 16.03
N TRP A 89 -26.88 3.14 14.79
CA TRP A 89 -25.82 2.23 14.37
C TRP A 89 -24.53 2.63 15.10
N GLU A 90 -24.03 1.74 15.95
CA GLU A 90 -22.80 1.94 16.72
C GLU A 90 -22.06 0.61 16.89
N TRP A 91 -20.74 0.64 16.71
CA TRP A 91 -19.86 -0.49 17.01
C TRP A 91 -18.72 0.01 17.90
N THR A 92 -18.40 -0.75 18.94
CA THR A 92 -17.37 -0.39 19.92
C THR A 92 -16.28 -1.43 19.97
N PHE A 93 -15.07 -0.98 20.28
CA PHE A 93 -13.95 -1.84 20.64
C PHE A 93 -13.11 -1.15 21.71
N GLU A 94 -12.33 -1.95 22.43
CA GLU A 94 -11.36 -1.46 23.40
C GLU A 94 -9.96 -1.80 22.89
N PHE A 95 -9.00 -0.91 23.13
CA PHE A 95 -7.62 -1.08 22.70
C PHE A 95 -6.66 -0.67 23.82
N GLY A 96 -5.53 -1.37 23.94
CA GLY A 96 -4.63 -1.18 25.07
C GLY A 96 -5.27 -1.63 26.38
N ARG A 97 -5.06 -0.86 27.46
CA ARG A 97 -5.55 -1.22 28.80
C ARG A 97 -7.01 -0.79 29.06
N ASP A 98 -7.40 0.37 28.55
CA ASP A 98 -8.67 1.01 28.91
C ASP A 98 -9.19 2.01 27.85
N ALA A 99 -8.55 2.11 26.69
CA ALA A 99 -9.00 3.06 25.67
C ALA A 99 -10.19 2.51 24.89
N LYS A 100 -11.34 3.18 25.01
CA LYS A 100 -12.59 2.78 24.34
C LYS A 100 -12.86 3.62 23.11
N PHE A 101 -13.17 2.94 22.02
CA PHE A 101 -13.48 3.54 20.73
C PHE A 101 -14.90 3.19 20.30
N CYS A 102 -15.55 4.10 19.58
CA CYS A 102 -16.85 3.86 18.98
C CYS A 102 -16.93 4.37 17.54
N TRP A 103 -17.38 3.50 16.64
CA TRP A 103 -17.79 3.86 15.29
C TRP A 103 -19.24 4.30 15.28
N ARG A 104 -19.48 5.50 14.74
CA ARG A 104 -20.81 6.03 14.49
C ARG A 104 -20.97 6.35 13.02
N ARG A 105 -22.18 6.22 12.51
CA ARG A 105 -22.51 6.56 11.12
C ARG A 105 -22.73 8.06 10.99
N ASP A 106 -22.06 8.69 10.03
CA ASP A 106 -22.26 10.10 9.75
C ASP A 106 -23.58 10.32 8.98
N ILE A 107 -24.26 11.43 9.27
CA ILE A 107 -25.51 11.86 8.61
C ILE A 107 -25.19 12.77 7.40
N VAL A 108 -23.95 12.78 6.92
CA VAL A 108 -23.55 13.70 5.83
C VAL A 108 -24.08 13.20 4.49
N GLY A 109 -25.13 13.87 4.02
CA GLY A 109 -25.62 13.81 2.63
C GLY A 109 -26.92 13.03 2.47
N LEU A 110 -28.06 13.65 2.78
CA LEU A 110 -29.43 13.15 2.52
C LEU A 110 -29.70 12.69 1.06
N LYS A 111 -28.77 12.93 0.12
CA LYS A 111 -28.92 12.64 -1.31
C LYS A 111 -28.11 11.43 -1.80
N SER A 112 -27.26 10.83 -0.95
CA SER A 112 -26.46 9.65 -1.32
C SER A 112 -26.82 8.46 -0.41
N ASN A 113 -27.13 7.31 -1.00
CA ASN A 113 -27.32 6.06 -0.25
C ASN A 113 -26.03 5.55 0.42
N LYS A 114 -24.88 6.19 0.15
CA LYS A 114 -23.58 5.82 0.72
C LYS A 114 -23.38 6.53 2.05
N LYS A 115 -23.03 5.76 3.07
CA LYS A 115 -22.92 6.22 4.46
C LYS A 115 -21.46 6.49 4.82
N GLY A 116 -21.18 7.64 5.41
CA GLY A 116 -19.91 7.93 6.07
C GLY A 116 -19.85 7.32 7.47
N PHE A 117 -18.65 7.21 8.02
CA PHE A 117 -18.43 6.70 9.37
C PHE A 117 -17.33 7.50 10.06
N THR A 118 -17.52 7.81 11.34
CA THR A 118 -16.48 8.41 12.18
C THR A 118 -16.17 7.49 13.35
N CYS A 119 -14.88 7.21 13.58
CA CYS A 119 -14.37 6.53 14.76
C CYS A 119 -14.03 7.58 15.82
N TRP A 120 -14.62 7.45 17.00
CA TRP A 120 -14.45 8.36 18.12
C TRP A 120 -13.72 7.67 19.26
N MET A 121 -12.85 8.39 19.95
CA MET A 121 -12.34 7.99 21.28
C MET A 121 -13.35 8.45 22.34
N VAL A 122 -13.82 7.51 23.16
CA VAL A 122 -14.78 7.75 24.25
C VAL A 122 -14.02 8.11 25.52
N ARG A 123 -14.29 9.27 26.12
CA ARG A 123 -13.47 9.82 27.21
C ARG A 123 -14.23 10.24 28.47
N LYS A 124 -15.38 9.61 28.74
CA LYS A 124 -16.28 10.07 29.82
C LYS A 124 -15.51 10.35 31.13
N PRO A 125 -15.75 11.50 31.79
CA PRO A 125 -16.83 12.46 31.54
C PRO A 125 -16.57 13.46 30.40
N ASP A 126 -15.35 13.54 29.87
CA ASP A 126 -15.01 14.46 28.79
C ASP A 126 -15.73 14.14 27.48
N PRO A 127 -15.88 15.15 26.58
CA PRO A 127 -16.43 14.93 25.26
C PRO A 127 -15.54 14.00 24.41
N ASP A 128 -16.19 13.13 23.65
CA ASP A 128 -15.56 12.25 22.67
C ASP A 128 -14.88 13.11 21.56
N TYR A 129 -13.78 12.64 20.98
CA TYR A 129 -13.19 13.30 19.80
C TYR A 129 -12.88 12.28 18.69
N PRO A 130 -12.88 12.72 17.42
CA PRO A 130 -12.71 11.81 16.30
C PRO A 130 -11.23 11.39 16.17
N CYS A 131 -11.01 10.12 15.87
CA CYS A 131 -9.70 9.54 15.57
C CYS A 131 -9.58 9.14 14.09
N ALA A 132 -10.69 8.80 13.44
CA ALA A 132 -10.72 8.54 12.00
C ALA A 132 -12.07 8.92 11.38
N ILE A 133 -12.04 9.39 10.12
CA ILE A 133 -13.24 9.78 9.37
C ILE A 133 -13.22 9.10 8.01
N TYR A 134 -14.19 8.25 7.76
CA TYR A 134 -14.42 7.62 6.46
C TYR A 134 -15.45 8.39 5.65
N ARG A 135 -15.08 8.69 4.40
CA ARG A 135 -15.94 9.30 3.40
C ARG A 135 -16.13 8.34 2.22
N PRO A 136 -17.37 8.02 1.84
CA PRO A 136 -17.61 7.19 0.67
C PRO A 136 -17.29 7.95 -0.62
N ALA A 137 -17.07 7.21 -1.70
CA ALA A 137 -16.92 7.76 -3.04
C ALA A 137 -18.11 8.67 -3.44
N SER A 138 -17.80 9.83 -3.98
CA SER A 138 -18.72 10.88 -4.44
C SER A 138 -18.37 11.32 -5.87
N SER A 139 -19.14 12.25 -6.44
CA SER A 139 -18.84 12.81 -7.78
C SER A 139 -17.54 13.61 -7.81
N THR A 140 -17.16 14.23 -6.68
CA THR A 140 -15.93 15.03 -6.56
C THR A 140 -14.72 14.21 -6.11
N SER A 141 -14.96 13.06 -5.48
CA SER A 141 -13.91 12.16 -4.99
C SER A 141 -14.27 10.73 -5.37
N PRO A 142 -13.73 10.20 -6.48
CA PRO A 142 -14.19 8.94 -7.07
C PRO A 142 -13.86 7.72 -6.21
N ASN A 143 -12.83 7.80 -5.37
CA ASN A 143 -12.46 6.75 -4.43
C ASN A 143 -12.99 7.08 -3.03
N PRO A 144 -13.45 6.07 -2.26
CA PRO A 144 -13.65 6.24 -0.82
C PRO A 144 -12.32 6.56 -0.14
N SER A 145 -12.36 7.30 0.97
CA SER A 145 -11.16 7.61 1.73
C SER A 145 -11.40 7.51 3.24
N CYS A 146 -10.33 7.22 3.98
CA CYS A 146 -10.30 7.26 5.43
C CYS A 146 -9.20 8.22 5.86
N GLN A 147 -9.60 9.25 6.59
CA GLN A 147 -8.69 10.23 7.18
C GLN A 147 -8.40 9.83 8.62
N ILE A 148 -7.15 9.52 8.94
CA ILE A 148 -6.67 9.25 10.30
C ILE A 148 -6.21 10.57 10.92
N LEU A 149 -6.76 10.89 12.07
CA LEU A 149 -6.51 12.13 12.80
C LEU A 149 -5.37 11.91 13.79
N ASP A 150 -4.16 11.79 13.24
CA ASP A 150 -2.95 11.41 13.95
C ASP A 150 -2.62 12.33 15.13
N PHE A 151 -2.86 13.65 14.99
CA PHE A 151 -2.76 14.59 16.11
C PHE A 151 -3.67 14.21 17.30
N ASN A 152 -4.91 13.78 17.03
CA ASN A 152 -5.84 13.36 18.08
C ASN A 152 -5.42 12.04 18.70
N ILE A 153 -4.97 11.08 17.89
CA ILE A 153 -4.49 9.77 18.36
C ILE A 153 -3.24 9.93 19.24
N ARG A 154 -2.28 10.78 18.85
CA ARG A 154 -1.05 11.03 19.60
C ARG A 154 -1.28 11.49 21.04
N ARG A 155 -2.41 12.17 21.29
CA ARG A 155 -2.80 12.72 22.60
C ARG A 155 -3.43 11.68 23.53
N ILE A 156 -3.65 10.45 23.07
CA ILE A 156 -4.12 9.34 23.91
C ILE A 156 -2.90 8.72 24.60
N GLU A 157 -2.61 9.14 25.83
CA GLU A 157 -1.40 8.72 26.56
C GLU A 157 -1.36 7.22 26.86
N VAL A 158 -2.53 6.59 27.06
CA VAL A 158 -2.63 5.15 27.39
C VAL A 158 -2.35 4.22 26.21
N ILE A 159 -2.20 4.76 24.99
CA ILE A 159 -1.94 3.98 23.78
C ILE A 159 -0.46 4.04 23.43
N GLU A 160 0.24 2.96 23.75
CA GLU A 160 1.63 2.74 23.39
C GLU A 160 1.76 2.36 21.90
N ASP A 161 0.98 1.36 21.47
CA ASP A 161 0.97 0.87 20.09
C ASP A 161 -0.01 1.63 19.20
N ARG A 162 0.42 2.80 18.74
CA ARG A 162 -0.38 3.65 17.83
C ARG A 162 -0.58 3.03 16.45
N ARG A 163 0.37 2.22 15.99
CA ARG A 163 0.27 1.55 14.68
C ARG A 163 -0.69 0.37 14.73
N GLY A 164 -0.67 -0.42 15.81
CA GLY A 164 -1.70 -1.42 16.05
C GLY A 164 -3.09 -0.82 16.11
N LEU A 165 -3.27 0.33 16.78
CA LEU A 165 -4.55 1.04 16.78
C LEU A 165 -4.99 1.43 15.36
N GLU A 166 -4.10 1.99 14.54
CA GLU A 166 -4.39 2.35 13.15
C GLU A 166 -4.87 1.13 12.35
N VAL A 167 -4.17 -0.01 12.49
CA VAL A 167 -4.56 -1.28 11.84
C VAL A 167 -5.95 -1.75 12.30
N VAL A 168 -6.26 -1.65 13.60
CA VAL A 168 -7.60 -1.98 14.14
C VAL A 168 -8.67 -1.04 13.58
N ILE A 169 -8.39 0.26 13.50
CA ILE A 169 -9.29 1.26 12.90
C ILE A 169 -9.57 0.90 11.43
N LEU A 170 -8.53 0.57 10.65
CA LEU A 170 -8.71 0.23 9.23
C LEU A 170 -9.49 -1.07 9.04
N LEU A 171 -9.15 -2.15 9.76
CA LEU A 171 -9.88 -3.41 9.64
C LEU A 171 -11.32 -3.30 10.15
N SER A 172 -11.55 -2.56 11.23
CA SER A 172 -12.91 -2.30 11.71
C SER A 172 -13.74 -1.56 10.67
N LEU A 173 -13.19 -0.51 10.06
CA LEU A 173 -13.85 0.20 8.97
C LEU A 173 -14.20 -0.73 7.81
N LEU A 174 -13.22 -1.51 7.33
CA LEU A 174 -13.39 -2.47 6.25
C LEU A 174 -14.50 -3.49 6.58
N ALA A 175 -14.65 -3.87 7.85
CA ALA A 175 -15.71 -4.75 8.31
C ALA A 175 -17.14 -4.20 8.09
N PHE A 176 -17.29 -2.89 7.91
CA PHE A 176 -18.59 -2.21 7.78
C PHE A 176 -18.86 -1.72 6.37
N THR A 177 -17.82 -1.35 5.63
CA THR A 177 -17.94 -0.81 4.27
C THR A 177 -18.01 -1.88 3.21
N GLU A 178 -17.61 -3.10 3.56
CA GLU A 178 -17.48 -4.19 2.61
C GLU A 178 -18.58 -5.22 2.81
N SER A 179 -19.53 -5.27 1.88
CA SER A 179 -20.46 -6.40 1.80
C SER A 179 -19.83 -7.57 1.03
N TRP A 180 -20.25 -8.79 1.36
CA TRP A 180 -19.86 -9.98 0.60
C TRP A 180 -20.48 -10.00 -0.80
N SER A 181 -21.75 -9.60 -0.90
CA SER A 181 -22.51 -9.53 -2.14
C SER A 181 -21.81 -8.66 -3.19
N ASP A 182 -21.18 -7.57 -2.75
CA ASP A 182 -20.37 -6.70 -3.60
C ASP A 182 -19.14 -7.40 -4.20
N TYR A 183 -18.58 -8.39 -3.53
CA TYR A 183 -17.43 -9.16 -4.02
C TYR A 183 -17.83 -10.31 -4.93
N GLU A 184 -18.89 -11.05 -4.60
CA GLU A 184 -19.37 -12.13 -5.48
C GLU A 184 -19.78 -11.58 -6.85
N ASN A 185 -20.48 -10.44 -6.89
CA ASN A 185 -20.82 -9.76 -8.14
C ASN A 185 -19.60 -9.27 -8.94
N ARG A 186 -18.42 -9.20 -8.31
CA ARG A 186 -17.16 -8.74 -8.94
C ARG A 186 -16.20 -9.88 -9.22
N ARG A 187 -16.46 -11.09 -8.74
CA ARG A 187 -15.69 -12.28 -9.09
C ARG A 187 -16.01 -12.61 -10.56
N PRO A 188 -15.02 -12.80 -11.44
CA PRO A 188 -15.29 -13.38 -12.75
C PRO A 188 -15.94 -14.74 -12.53
N SER A 189 -17.19 -14.90 -12.96
CA SER A 189 -17.89 -16.19 -12.87
C SER A 189 -17.15 -17.21 -13.73
N GLU A 190 -16.54 -18.24 -13.13
CA GLU A 190 -15.98 -19.39 -13.87
C GLU A 190 -17.05 -20.29 -14.51
N GLN A 191 -18.32 -19.88 -14.51
CA GLN A 191 -19.40 -20.58 -15.21
C GLN A 191 -20.25 -19.59 -15.99
N ALA A 192 -19.81 -19.27 -17.20
CA ALA A 192 -20.68 -18.81 -18.26
C ALA A 192 -20.28 -19.52 -19.56
N SER A 193 -21.15 -20.41 -20.03
CA SER A 193 -21.11 -21.00 -21.37
C SER A 193 -21.02 -19.89 -22.43
N PRO A 194 -20.39 -20.13 -23.59
CA PRO A 194 -20.10 -19.07 -24.54
C PRO A 194 -21.37 -18.56 -25.22
N PRO A 195 -21.60 -17.24 -25.33
CA PRO A 195 -22.47 -16.71 -26.36
C PRO A 195 -21.65 -16.60 -27.65
N ASN A 196 -22.05 -17.43 -28.61
CA ASN A 196 -21.59 -17.40 -29.99
C ASN A 196 -22.06 -16.07 -30.62
N ASN A 197 -21.17 -15.14 -30.96
CA ASN A 197 -21.43 -14.21 -32.05
C ASN A 197 -20.15 -13.59 -32.62
N ILE A 198 -19.90 -13.91 -33.89
CA ILE A 198 -18.80 -13.44 -34.73
C ILE A 198 -19.32 -12.23 -35.52
N GLN A 199 -18.57 -11.12 -35.60
CA GLN A 199 -18.48 -10.24 -36.79
C GLN A 199 -17.37 -9.16 -36.64
N PRO A 200 -16.87 -8.53 -37.74
CA PRO A 200 -15.43 -8.50 -38.04
C PRO A 200 -14.77 -7.10 -37.99
N LEU A 201 -13.44 -7.12 -37.92
CA LEU A 201 -12.50 -5.99 -37.90
C LEU A 201 -12.31 -5.30 -39.28
N PRO A 202 -11.96 -3.99 -39.33
CA PRO A 202 -11.23 -3.41 -40.46
C PRO A 202 -9.78 -2.99 -40.09
N GLN A 203 -8.85 -3.18 -41.04
CA GLN A 203 -7.40 -2.92 -40.95
C GLN A 203 -6.98 -1.44 -41.20
N PRO A 204 -5.76 -1.02 -40.78
CA PRO A 204 -5.31 0.39 -40.75
C PRO A 204 -4.43 0.84 -41.94
N THR A 205 -4.39 2.15 -42.18
CA THR A 205 -3.51 2.86 -43.14
C THR A 205 -2.33 3.52 -42.41
N SER A 206 -1.19 3.66 -43.10
CA SER A 206 0.17 3.86 -42.57
C SER A 206 0.73 5.31 -42.61
N LEU A 207 1.89 5.49 -41.91
CA LEU A 207 2.98 6.51 -42.01
C LEU A 207 3.06 7.59 -40.88
N PRO A 208 4.21 8.28 -40.64
CA PRO A 208 5.65 7.93 -40.64
C PRO A 208 6.39 8.39 -39.33
N PRO A 209 7.74 8.19 -39.16
CA PRO A 209 8.40 8.12 -37.85
C PRO A 209 9.04 9.44 -37.37
N ALA A 210 9.04 9.70 -36.06
CA ALA A 210 9.82 10.78 -35.43
C ALA A 210 10.62 10.29 -34.20
N GLN A 211 11.80 10.87 -34.09
CA GLN A 211 13.04 10.46 -33.44
C GLN A 211 13.02 10.30 -31.90
N ILE A 212 13.94 9.42 -31.46
CA ILE A 212 14.29 9.03 -30.09
C ILE A 212 15.16 10.13 -29.48
N ASP A 213 14.85 10.61 -28.25
CA ASP A 213 15.90 11.04 -27.32
C ASP A 213 15.46 11.19 -25.85
N SER A 214 16.38 10.76 -24.98
CA SER A 214 16.53 10.97 -23.52
C SER A 214 15.58 10.24 -22.53
N VAL A 215 16.03 9.05 -22.07
CA VAL A 215 15.45 8.35 -20.90
C VAL A 215 15.93 9.06 -19.62
N SER A 216 15.01 9.77 -18.97
CA SER A 216 15.19 10.33 -17.62
C SER A 216 15.46 9.20 -16.63
N THR A 217 16.68 9.13 -16.09
CA THR A 217 17.07 8.17 -15.04
C THR A 217 16.83 8.81 -13.67
N GLU A 218 16.15 8.10 -12.78
CA GLU A 218 15.92 8.57 -11.41
C GLU A 218 17.24 8.62 -10.62
N PRO A 219 17.39 9.51 -9.63
CA PRO A 219 18.68 9.75 -8.96
C PRO A 219 19.26 8.51 -8.23
N ASN A 220 18.43 7.52 -7.90
CA ASN A 220 18.82 6.30 -7.17
C ASN A 220 18.86 5.06 -8.08
N GLU A 221 18.83 5.24 -9.41
CA GLU A 221 18.68 4.18 -10.41
C GLU A 221 20.00 3.87 -11.16
N ILE A 222 20.27 2.58 -11.31
CA ILE A 222 21.36 2.01 -12.10
C ILE A 222 20.73 1.30 -13.29
N LEU A 223 20.68 2.00 -14.42
CA LEU A 223 20.16 1.46 -15.67
C LEU A 223 21.19 0.53 -16.32
N VAL A 224 20.86 -0.76 -16.46
CA VAL A 224 21.72 -1.79 -17.04
C VAL A 224 21.32 -2.01 -18.49
N THR A 225 22.03 -1.37 -19.42
CA THR A 225 21.81 -1.54 -20.86
C THR A 225 22.79 -2.55 -21.47
N GLU A 226 22.59 -2.89 -22.74
CA GLU A 226 23.47 -3.81 -23.47
C GLU A 226 24.89 -3.25 -23.62
N SER A 227 25.05 -1.93 -23.70
CA SER A 227 26.34 -1.24 -23.83
C SER A 227 27.09 -1.03 -22.50
N CYS A 228 26.43 -1.15 -21.34
CA CYS A 228 27.09 -1.01 -20.03
C CYS A 228 27.97 -2.23 -19.69
N THR A 229 29.15 -1.97 -19.12
CA THR A 229 30.00 -3.00 -18.50
C THR A 229 29.58 -3.23 -17.05
N ILE A 230 29.73 -4.48 -16.57
CA ILE A 230 29.33 -4.85 -15.21
C ILE A 230 30.10 -4.02 -14.18
N ASP A 231 31.42 -3.86 -14.36
CA ASP A 231 32.28 -3.15 -13.42
C ASP A 231 31.88 -1.67 -13.27
N ALA A 232 31.52 -0.99 -14.37
CA ALA A 232 31.08 0.41 -14.32
C ALA A 232 29.75 0.57 -13.57
N SER A 233 28.80 -0.35 -13.78
CA SER A 233 27.52 -0.35 -13.04
C SER A 233 27.70 -0.68 -11.56
N VAL A 234 28.65 -1.55 -11.22
CA VAL A 234 29.01 -1.88 -9.83
C VAL A 234 29.65 -0.67 -9.14
N GLU A 235 30.58 0.02 -9.80
CA GLU A 235 31.21 1.22 -9.26
C GLU A 235 30.20 2.34 -9.00
N LEU A 236 29.27 2.57 -9.95
CA LEU A 236 28.17 3.51 -9.78
C LEU A 236 27.30 3.13 -8.57
N GLY A 237 26.93 1.86 -8.45
CA GLY A 237 26.13 1.39 -7.33
C GLY A 237 26.81 1.57 -5.98
N LEU A 238 28.11 1.29 -5.88
CA LEU A 238 28.89 1.53 -4.67
C LEU A 238 29.02 3.02 -4.34
N LYS A 239 29.15 3.89 -5.36
CA LYS A 239 29.20 5.34 -5.18
C LYS A 239 27.89 5.89 -4.62
N LEU A 240 26.74 5.49 -5.19
CA LEU A 240 25.42 5.87 -4.68
C LEU A 240 25.24 5.42 -3.23
N LEU A 241 25.59 4.17 -2.97
CA LEU A 241 25.55 3.54 -1.65
C LEU A 241 26.54 4.11 -0.62
N SER A 242 27.45 5.00 -1.03
CA SER A 242 28.33 5.73 -0.13
C SER A 242 27.64 6.92 0.55
N ASP A 243 26.49 7.37 0.04
CA ASP A 243 25.66 8.38 0.70
C ASP A 243 24.94 7.77 1.92
N PRO A 244 25.20 8.26 3.15
CA PRO A 244 24.58 7.72 4.36
C PRO A 244 23.07 7.97 4.46
N LEU A 245 22.51 8.90 3.67
CA LEU A 245 21.07 9.16 3.61
C LEU A 245 20.36 8.26 2.59
N LEU A 246 21.12 7.59 1.71
CA LEU A 246 20.57 6.74 0.68
C LEU A 246 20.32 5.33 1.21
N LEU A 247 19.05 5.04 1.52
CA LEU A 247 18.65 3.77 2.12
C LEU A 247 18.62 2.62 1.12
N TYR A 248 18.47 2.91 -0.18
CA TYR A 248 18.40 1.93 -1.26
C TYR A 248 18.92 2.45 -2.61
N VAL A 249 19.36 1.52 -3.46
CA VAL A 249 19.60 1.75 -4.89
C VAL A 249 18.79 0.76 -5.72
N TYR A 250 18.41 1.17 -6.92
CA TYR A 250 17.63 0.38 -7.86
C TYR A 250 18.53 -0.09 -9.01
N VAL A 251 18.58 -1.40 -9.30
CA VAL A 251 19.16 -1.91 -10.55
C VAL A 251 18.04 -2.20 -11.54
N HIS A 252 18.04 -1.51 -12.68
CA HIS A 252 17.02 -1.63 -13.72
C HIS A 252 17.54 -2.37 -14.94
N ALA A 253 16.91 -3.49 -15.29
CA ALA A 253 17.07 -4.15 -16.60
C ALA A 253 15.90 -3.78 -17.53
N PRO A 254 16.05 -2.84 -18.48
CA PRO A 254 14.96 -2.40 -19.35
C PRO A 254 14.56 -3.46 -20.39
N THR A 255 15.37 -4.52 -20.57
CA THR A 255 15.11 -5.59 -21.55
C THR A 255 15.36 -6.96 -20.93
N PRO A 256 14.67 -8.04 -21.38
CA PRO A 256 14.96 -9.39 -20.92
C PRO A 256 16.41 -9.84 -21.20
N SER A 257 17.02 -9.34 -22.29
CA SER A 257 18.43 -9.59 -22.64
C SER A 257 19.41 -9.04 -21.60
N THR A 258 19.03 -8.00 -20.86
CA THR A 258 19.88 -7.35 -19.85
C THR A 258 19.65 -7.87 -18.43
N LEU A 259 18.65 -8.74 -18.21
CA LEU A 259 18.30 -9.29 -16.91
C LEU A 259 19.46 -10.05 -16.24
N SER A 260 20.08 -11.00 -16.95
CA SER A 260 21.21 -11.77 -16.40
C SER A 260 22.38 -10.85 -16.04
N LYS A 261 22.58 -9.76 -16.79
CA LYS A 261 23.62 -8.76 -16.52
C LYS A 261 23.27 -7.97 -15.26
N ALA A 262 22.01 -7.54 -15.08
CA ALA A 262 21.56 -6.81 -13.90
C ALA A 262 21.68 -7.64 -12.61
N VAL A 263 21.35 -8.93 -12.67
CA VAL A 263 21.54 -9.86 -11.53
C VAL A 263 23.03 -9.93 -11.15
N LYS A 264 23.93 -10.05 -12.12
CA LYS A 264 25.39 -10.09 -11.86
C LYS A 264 25.92 -8.78 -11.27
N VAL A 265 25.44 -7.63 -11.78
CA VAL A 265 25.76 -6.31 -11.23
C VAL A 265 25.34 -6.26 -9.76
N ALA A 266 24.12 -6.71 -9.47
CA ALA A 266 23.61 -6.67 -8.13
C ALA A 266 24.36 -7.60 -7.15
N GLU A 267 24.59 -8.85 -7.52
CA GLU A 267 25.37 -9.77 -6.68
C GLU A 267 26.79 -9.23 -6.41
N SER A 268 27.38 -8.58 -7.42
CA SER A 268 28.73 -8.00 -7.31
C SER A 268 28.76 -6.78 -6.38
N ILE A 269 27.74 -5.91 -6.41
CA ILE A 269 27.58 -4.81 -5.44
C ILE A 269 27.48 -5.36 -4.02
N LYS A 270 26.59 -6.35 -3.80
CA LYS A 270 26.39 -6.97 -2.48
C LYS A 270 27.67 -7.60 -1.95
N ARG A 271 28.34 -8.42 -2.77
CA ARG A 271 29.59 -9.09 -2.39
C ARG A 271 30.70 -8.10 -2.08
N THR A 272 30.84 -7.04 -2.88
CA THR A 272 31.90 -6.05 -2.69
C THR A 272 31.68 -5.23 -1.42
N ARG A 273 30.43 -4.86 -1.13
CA ARG A 273 30.09 -4.12 0.09
C ARG A 273 30.26 -4.96 1.36
N ALA A 274 29.80 -6.21 1.35
CA ALA A 274 30.04 -7.15 2.45
C ALA A 274 31.53 -7.35 2.73
N LYS A 275 32.36 -7.47 1.68
CA LYS A 275 33.82 -7.63 1.82
C LYS A 275 34.53 -6.37 2.32
N LYS A 276 34.14 -5.17 1.86
CA LYS A 276 34.83 -3.91 2.18
C LYS A 276 34.36 -3.28 3.50
N PHE A 277 33.08 -3.43 3.84
CA PHE A 277 32.46 -2.71 4.95
C PHE A 277 31.85 -3.65 6.02
N GLY A 278 31.83 -4.96 5.79
CA GLY A 278 31.24 -5.92 6.73
C GLY A 278 29.71 -5.83 6.82
N GLU A 279 29.07 -5.14 5.89
CA GLU A 279 27.62 -4.91 5.85
C GLU A 279 26.94 -5.93 4.94
N ASP A 280 25.92 -6.63 5.46
CA ASP A 280 25.07 -7.49 4.65
C ASP A 280 23.87 -6.69 4.10
N LEU A 281 23.82 -6.54 2.78
CA LEU A 281 22.69 -5.88 2.12
C LEU A 281 21.57 -6.88 1.88
N GLN A 282 20.36 -6.55 2.31
CA GLN A 282 19.16 -7.30 1.93
C GLN A 282 18.85 -7.04 0.45
N GLN A 283 18.46 -8.07 -0.30
CA GLN A 283 18.16 -8.01 -1.74
C GLN A 283 16.72 -8.45 -1.97
N TYR A 284 15.92 -7.60 -2.61
CA TYR A 284 14.54 -7.89 -3.01
C TYR A 284 14.43 -7.94 -4.53
N VAL A 285 13.51 -8.72 -5.08
CA VAL A 285 13.24 -8.78 -6.52
C VAL A 285 11.81 -8.30 -6.74
N VAL A 286 11.63 -7.23 -7.51
CA VAL A 286 10.30 -6.69 -7.86
C VAL A 286 10.06 -6.83 -9.35
N ASP A 287 8.93 -7.42 -9.72
CA ASP A 287 8.47 -7.56 -11.10
C ASP A 287 7.68 -6.33 -11.58
N ASP A 288 7.68 -6.13 -12.89
CA ASP A 288 7.46 -4.86 -13.58
C ASP A 288 6.06 -4.22 -13.49
N ILE A 289 5.05 -4.97 -13.07
CA ILE A 289 3.66 -4.50 -13.10
C ILE A 289 3.43 -3.38 -12.07
N ILE A 290 4.30 -3.29 -11.04
CA ILE A 290 4.28 -2.24 -10.01
C ILE A 290 4.89 -0.93 -10.53
N SER A 291 5.81 -0.98 -11.51
CA SER A 291 6.49 0.18 -12.09
C SER A 291 5.56 1.12 -12.85
N LEU A 292 4.57 0.56 -13.56
CA LEU A 292 3.67 1.33 -14.44
C LEU A 292 2.60 2.11 -13.65
N SER A 293 2.28 1.68 -12.43
CA SER A 293 1.31 2.34 -11.56
C SER A 293 1.85 3.62 -10.90
N LEU A 294 3.17 3.79 -10.82
CA LEU A 294 3.83 4.94 -10.19
C LEU A 294 4.00 6.14 -11.15
N LYS A 295 3.90 5.91 -12.47
CA LYS A 295 3.97 6.99 -13.47
C LYS A 295 2.57 7.54 -13.74
N GLY A 296 2.21 8.59 -12.99
CA GLY A 296 1.01 9.39 -13.23
C GLY A 296 0.89 9.81 -14.71
N LYS A 297 -0.33 9.71 -15.23
CA LYS A 297 -0.76 10.00 -16.62
C LYS A 297 0.02 11.16 -17.28
N GLN A 298 1.00 10.82 -18.12
CA GLN A 298 1.24 11.59 -19.34
C GLN A 298 0.54 10.88 -20.49
N LYS A 299 -0.34 11.63 -21.18
CA LYS A 299 -1.01 11.18 -22.40
C LYS A 299 0.06 10.85 -23.45
N GLN A 300 0.23 9.58 -23.76
CA GLN A 300 0.80 9.16 -25.04
C GLN A 300 -0.02 8.01 -25.62
N GLY A 301 -0.34 8.16 -26.90
CA GLY A 301 -1.22 7.30 -27.66
C GLY A 301 -0.63 5.91 -27.88
N THR A 302 -1.53 4.94 -27.82
CA THR A 302 -1.26 3.52 -28.03
C THR A 302 -0.74 3.28 -29.45
N THR A 303 0.49 2.82 -29.58
CA THR A 303 0.92 2.02 -30.74
C THR A 303 1.35 0.66 -30.20
N MET A 304 0.59 -0.38 -30.55
CA MET A 304 0.93 -1.77 -30.27
C MET A 304 2.08 -2.18 -31.19
N SER A 305 3.27 -2.39 -30.64
CA SER A 305 4.27 -3.28 -31.22
C SER A 305 4.41 -4.51 -30.32
N SER A 306 4.11 -5.67 -30.91
CA SER A 306 4.57 -7.03 -30.57
C SER A 306 4.94 -7.31 -29.12
N ASN A 307 4.15 -8.20 -28.51
CA ASN A 307 4.50 -9.04 -27.36
C ASN A 307 6.01 -9.24 -27.19
N THR A 308 6.57 -8.55 -26.22
CA THR A 308 7.74 -9.03 -25.50
C THR A 308 7.52 -8.59 -24.06
N SER A 309 7.20 -9.56 -23.21
CA SER A 309 7.15 -9.40 -21.76
C SER A 309 8.46 -8.76 -21.30
N SER A 310 8.42 -7.46 -21.04
CA SER A 310 9.50 -6.77 -20.35
C SER A 310 9.43 -7.23 -18.91
N ASN A 311 10.33 -8.16 -18.59
CA ASN A 311 10.60 -8.59 -17.23
C ASN A 311 11.71 -7.68 -16.71
N THR A 312 11.40 -6.47 -16.23
CA THR A 312 12.38 -5.77 -15.40
C THR A 312 12.33 -6.28 -13.97
N LEU A 313 13.52 -6.45 -13.42
CA LEU A 313 13.78 -6.99 -12.10
C LEU A 313 14.37 -5.87 -11.27
N LYS A 314 13.67 -5.43 -10.23
CA LYS A 314 14.19 -4.40 -9.32
C LYS A 314 14.90 -5.03 -8.14
N ILE A 315 16.19 -4.74 -8.02
CA ILE A 315 16.99 -5.13 -6.87
C ILE A 315 17.18 -3.94 -5.93
N ILE A 316 16.57 -4.02 -4.74
CA ILE A 316 16.64 -3.03 -3.65
C ILE A 316 17.68 -3.50 -2.65
N TYR A 317 18.59 -2.62 -2.23
CA TYR A 317 19.47 -2.84 -1.09
C TYR A 317 19.00 -2.09 0.14
N HIS A 318 19.13 -2.69 1.32
CA HIS A 318 18.94 -2.01 2.59
C HIS A 318 20.23 -2.09 3.40
N VAL A 319 20.77 -0.96 3.84
CA VAL A 319 21.91 -0.89 4.77
C VAL A 319 21.37 -0.93 6.19
N HIS A 320 21.79 -1.91 6.98
CA HIS A 320 21.46 -1.94 8.40
C HIS A 320 22.20 -0.82 9.12
N LEU A 321 21.57 0.36 9.25
CA LEU A 321 21.99 1.33 10.26
C LEU A 321 21.62 0.75 11.63
N LEU A 322 22.50 -0.09 12.17
CA LEU A 322 22.58 -0.33 13.61
C LEU A 322 22.79 1.03 14.29
N MET A 323 21.68 1.66 14.67
CA MET A 323 21.47 2.35 15.95
C MET A 323 22.66 3.15 16.53
N ASN A 324 23.44 3.87 15.73
CA ASN A 324 24.54 4.70 16.22
C ASN A 324 24.57 6.13 15.68
N PHE A 325 23.70 6.51 14.74
CA PHE A 325 23.63 7.91 14.29
C PHE A 325 22.74 8.81 15.16
N TYR A 326 21.86 8.23 15.99
CA TYR A 326 20.96 9.02 16.85
C TYR A 326 21.56 9.45 18.21
N LEU A 327 22.73 8.93 18.58
CA LEU A 327 23.39 9.29 19.85
C LEU A 327 24.50 10.35 19.70
N SER A 328 24.96 10.65 18.48
CA SER A 328 26.08 11.59 18.28
C SER A 328 25.64 13.07 18.17
N HIS A 329 24.39 13.36 17.78
CA HIS A 329 23.91 14.76 17.62
C HIS A 329 23.20 15.34 18.86
N ARG A 330 23.18 14.62 19.99
CA ARG A 330 22.62 15.13 21.27
C ARG A 330 23.65 15.56 22.32
N SER A 331 24.96 15.51 22.01
CA SER A 331 26.01 15.92 22.96
C SER A 331 26.64 17.30 22.68
N LYS A 332 26.07 18.13 21.79
CA LYS A 332 26.50 19.53 21.60
C LYS A 332 25.32 20.47 21.41
N ALA A 333 24.47 20.52 22.43
CA ALA A 333 23.54 21.61 22.67
C ALA A 333 23.13 21.59 24.15
N VAL A 334 24.12 21.89 25.01
CA VAL A 334 23.91 22.45 26.35
C VAL A 334 24.85 23.64 26.45
#